data_AF-A0A926KVA1-F1
#
_entry.id   AF-A0A926KVA1-F1
#
_cell.length_a   1.000
_cell.length_b   1.000
_cell.length_c   1.000
_cell.angle_alpha   90.00
_cell.angle_beta   90.00
_cell.angle_gamma   90.00
#
_symmetry.space_group_name_H-M   'P 1'
#
loop_
_entity.id
_entity.type
_entity.pdbx_description
1 polymer ?
#
loop_
_entity_poly.entity_id
_entity_poly.type
_entity_poly.pdbx_seq_one_letter_code
_entity_poly.pdbx_strand_id
1 'polypeptide(L)'
;MKASSSALLPRNIPHGFRIVGDRPARLLVTVNPSGFDQFFSDLSEPAQRLELPPPSQPDIPKRVETAKKYEVEILGPLHLFITE
;
A
#
# COMPACT_ATOMS: atom_id res chain seq x y z
N MET A 1 11.36 7.99 -6.64
CA MET A 1 12.53 7.08 -6.65
C MET A 1 12.87 6.70 -8.09
N LYS A 2 14.14 6.45 -8.41
CA LYS A 2 14.59 6.01 -9.75
C LYS A 2 14.53 4.47 -9.86
N ALA A 3 14.56 3.93 -11.08
CA ALA A 3 14.66 2.49 -11.29
C ALA A 3 15.88 1.91 -10.55
N SER A 4 15.72 0.71 -10.00
CA SER A 4 16.75 -0.01 -9.22
C SER A 4 17.19 0.66 -7.91
N SER A 5 16.48 1.68 -7.43
CA SER A 5 16.71 2.24 -6.10
C SER A 5 15.86 1.54 -5.03
N SER A 6 16.35 1.50 -3.80
CA SER A 6 15.68 0.92 -2.63
C SER A 6 15.51 1.96 -1.53
N ALA A 7 14.47 1.82 -0.72
CA ALA A 7 14.23 2.61 0.48
C ALA A 7 13.87 1.68 1.63
N LEU A 8 14.34 2.01 2.84
CA LEU A 8 13.92 1.34 4.07
C LEU A 8 12.78 2.14 4.67
N LEU A 9 11.69 1.46 5.05
CA LEU A 9 10.51 2.06 5.66
C LEU A 9 10.37 1.48 7.09
N PRO A 10 10.95 2.12 8.11
CA PRO A 10 10.94 1.58 9.47
C PRO A 10 9.54 1.55 10.08
N ARG A 11 9.32 0.62 11.00
CA ARG A 11 8.09 0.58 11.81
C ARG A 11 7.94 1.86 12.63
N ASN A 12 6.71 2.31 12.83
CA ASN A 12 6.35 3.51 13.59
C ASN A 12 6.87 4.83 12.99
N ILE A 13 7.33 4.83 11.74
CA ILE A 13 7.60 6.05 10.97
C ILE A 13 6.56 6.14 9.84
N PRO A 14 5.76 7.21 9.77
CA PRO A 14 4.83 7.43 8.67
C PRO A 14 5.50 7.31 7.31
N HIS A 15 4.96 6.47 6.43
CA HIS A 15 5.48 6.30 5.08
C HIS A 15 4.39 5.91 4.07
N GLY A 16 4.65 6.25 2.81
CA GLY A 16 3.81 5.94 1.66
C GLY A 16 4.50 6.34 0.36
N PHE A 17 3.94 5.94 -0.78
CA PHE A 17 4.47 6.33 -2.08
C PHE A 17 3.35 6.66 -3.08
N ARG A 18 3.69 7.47 -4.07
CA ARG A 18 2.86 7.77 -5.23
C ARG A 18 3.66 7.52 -6.50
N ILE A 19 3.03 6.91 -7.48
CA ILE A 19 3.61 6.84 -8.83
C ILE A 19 3.31 8.17 -9.51
N VAL A 20 4.36 8.98 -9.70
CA VAL A 20 4.29 10.31 -10.36
C VAL A 20 4.82 10.30 -11.79
N GLY A 21 5.34 9.15 -12.25
CA GLY A 21 5.80 8.97 -13.62
C GLY A 21 4.66 8.67 -14.59
N ASP A 22 4.95 8.83 -15.89
CA ASP A 22 4.05 8.57 -17.01
C ASP A 22 3.98 7.08 -17.42
N ARG A 23 4.81 6.23 -16.80
CA ARG A 23 4.85 4.78 -17.06
C ARG A 23 4.57 3.98 -15.78
N PRO A 24 4.02 2.75 -15.90
CA PRO A 24 3.84 1.86 -14.76
C PRO A 24 5.16 1.63 -14.01
N ALA A 25 5.10 1.68 -12.68
CA ALA A 25 6.22 1.33 -11.82
C ALA A 25 6.16 -0.16 -11.43
N ARG A 26 7.32 -0.78 -11.27
CA ARG A 26 7.46 -2.12 -10.68
C ARG A 26 8.17 -1.96 -9.33
N LEU A 27 7.53 -2.44 -8.27
CA LEU A 27 8.01 -2.36 -6.90
C LEU A 27 8.07 -3.77 -6.32
N LEU A 28 9.15 -4.08 -5.62
CA LEU A 28 9.25 -5.25 -4.76
C LEU A 28 9.16 -4.75 -3.32
N VAL A 29 8.14 -5.19 -2.58
CA VAL A 29 7.94 -4.85 -1.17
C VAL A 29 8.17 -6.09 -0.33
N THR A 30 9.06 -5.98 0.64
CA THR A 30 9.35 -7.02 1.62
C THR A 30 9.02 -6.51 3.01
N VAL A 31 8.25 -7.28 3.78
CA VAL A 31 7.87 -6.93 5.15
C VAL A 31 8.47 -7.94 6.12
N ASN A 32 9.04 -7.44 7.22
CA ASN A 32 9.67 -8.25 8.26
C ASN A 32 9.20 -7.75 9.64
N PRO A 33 8.80 -8.65 10.56
CA PRO A 33 8.70 -10.11 10.43
C PRO A 33 7.54 -10.54 9.51
N SER A 34 7.48 -11.83 9.18
CA SER A 34 6.40 -12.42 8.38
C SER A 34 5.01 -12.24 9.01
N GLY A 35 3.94 -12.37 8.22
CA GLY A 35 2.55 -12.36 8.68
C GLY A 35 1.76 -11.12 8.28
N PHE A 36 2.44 -10.05 7.83
CA PHE A 36 1.75 -8.86 7.32
C PHE A 36 1.11 -9.07 5.94
N ASP A 37 1.49 -10.12 5.22
CA ASP A 37 0.83 -10.56 4.00
C ASP A 37 -0.67 -10.86 4.20
N GLN A 38 -1.06 -11.34 5.39
CA GLN A 38 -2.46 -11.60 5.71
C GLN A 38 -3.32 -10.32 5.75
N PHE A 39 -2.74 -9.15 6.04
CA PHE A 39 -3.45 -7.87 5.94
C PHE A 39 -4.01 -7.66 4.52
N PHE A 40 -3.21 -7.96 3.49
CA PHE A 40 -3.63 -7.80 2.10
C PHE A 40 -4.66 -8.85 1.69
N SER A 41 -4.52 -10.09 2.17
CA SER A 41 -5.48 -11.17 1.95
C SER A 41 -6.85 -10.86 2.54
N ASP A 42 -6.90 -10.30 3.76
CA ASP A 42 -8.16 -9.93 4.41
C ASP A 42 -8.78 -8.67 3.80
N LEU A 43 -7.96 -7.74 3.30
CA LEU A 43 -8.43 -6.50 2.70
C LEU A 43 -8.94 -6.68 1.26
N SER A 44 -8.43 -7.68 0.53
CA SER A 44 -8.59 -7.80 -0.92
C SER A 44 -9.30 -9.09 -1.32
N GLU A 45 -9.64 -9.20 -2.60
CA GLU A 45 -10.09 -10.46 -3.21
C GLU A 45 -9.00 -11.00 -4.14
N PRO A 46 -8.85 -12.34 -4.29
CA PRO A 46 -7.89 -12.91 -5.22
C PRO A 46 -8.11 -12.45 -6.66
N ALA A 47 -7.02 -12.00 -7.30
CA ALA A 47 -7.04 -11.66 -8.71
C ALA A 47 -7.34 -12.90 -9.56
N GLN A 48 -8.35 -12.81 -10.43
CA GLN A 48 -8.76 -13.91 -11.33
C GLN A 48 -7.90 -13.99 -12.59
N ARG A 49 -7.18 -12.91 -12.92
CA ARG A 49 -6.32 -12.77 -14.10
C ARG A 49 -5.16 -11.80 -13.81
N LEU A 50 -4.09 -11.90 -14.58
CA LEU A 50 -2.89 -11.04 -14.46
C LEU A 50 -3.11 -9.66 -15.12
N GLU A 51 -4.19 -8.98 -14.74
CA GLU A 51 -4.54 -7.65 -15.24
C GLU A 51 -5.01 -6.79 -14.06
N LEU A 52 -4.87 -5.47 -14.19
CA LEU A 52 -5.43 -4.56 -13.20
C LEU A 52 -6.95 -4.54 -13.33
N PRO A 53 -7.70 -4.58 -12.22
CA PRO A 53 -9.13 -4.31 -12.26
C PRO A 53 -9.37 -2.85 -12.68
N PRO A 54 -10.56 -2.54 -13.26
CA PRO A 54 -10.96 -1.16 -13.43
C PRO A 54 -10.87 -0.38 -12.11
N PRO A 55 -10.52 0.91 -12.13
CA PRO A 55 -10.54 1.74 -10.93
C PRO A 55 -11.90 1.68 -10.24
N SER A 56 -11.88 1.45 -8.93
CA SER A 56 -13.08 1.39 -8.09
C SER A 56 -12.90 2.25 -6.85
N GLN A 57 -14.02 2.66 -6.26
CA GLN A 57 -13.99 3.37 -5.00
C GLN A 57 -13.50 2.43 -3.88
N PRO A 58 -12.72 2.96 -2.93
CA PRO A 58 -12.25 2.20 -1.80
C PRO A 58 -13.39 1.82 -0.84
N ASP A 59 -13.42 0.57 -0.38
CA ASP A 59 -14.22 0.19 0.80
C ASP A 59 -13.53 0.72 2.06
N ILE A 60 -13.94 1.92 2.49
CA ILE A 60 -13.36 2.59 3.66
C ILE A 60 -13.68 1.84 4.97
N PRO A 61 -14.92 1.40 5.24
CA PRO A 61 -15.21 0.60 6.44
C PRO A 61 -14.34 -0.65 6.56
N LYS A 62 -14.25 -1.49 5.52
CA LYS A 62 -13.41 -2.70 5.51
C LYS A 62 -11.94 -2.34 5.76
N ARG A 63 -11.43 -1.27 5.14
CA ARG A 63 -10.06 -0.80 5.37
C ARG A 63 -9.79 -0.45 6.82
N VAL A 64 -10.67 0.33 7.44
CA VAL A 64 -10.48 0.77 8.83
C VAL A 64 -10.53 -0.43 9.79
N GLU A 65 -11.47 -1.35 9.58
CA GLU A 65 -11.59 -2.56 10.39
C GLU A 65 -10.34 -3.46 10.26
N THR A 66 -9.92 -3.77 9.03
CA THR A 66 -8.73 -4.59 8.78
C THR A 66 -7.47 -3.88 9.30
N ALA A 67 -7.32 -2.58 9.09
CA ALA A 67 -6.17 -1.83 9.60
C ALA A 67 -6.05 -1.92 11.12
N LYS A 68 -7.18 -1.80 11.84
CA LYS A 68 -7.22 -1.98 13.29
C LYS A 68 -6.80 -3.39 13.72
N LYS A 69 -7.26 -4.44 13.02
CA LYS A 69 -6.89 -5.85 13.30
C LYS A 69 -5.38 -6.09 13.20
N TYR A 70 -4.70 -5.40 12.30
CA TYR A 70 -3.26 -5.56 12.02
C TYR A 70 -2.39 -4.43 12.60
N GLU A 71 -2.94 -3.61 13.50
CA GLU A 71 -2.23 -2.49 14.14
C GLU A 71 -1.61 -1.50 13.12
N VAL A 72 -2.31 -1.26 12.02
CA VAL A 72 -1.95 -0.28 10.99
C VAL A 72 -2.72 1.01 11.23
N GLU A 73 -1.99 2.11 11.36
CA GLU A 73 -2.59 3.45 11.37
C GLU A 73 -2.60 4.03 9.96
N ILE A 74 -3.81 4.29 9.42
CA ILE A 74 -3.98 4.95 8.13
C ILE A 74 -4.13 6.45 8.37
N LEU A 75 -3.10 7.22 8.03
CA LEU A 75 -3.05 8.67 8.25
C LEU A 75 -3.86 9.49 7.23
N GLY A 76 -4.41 8.84 6.20
CA GLY A 76 -5.17 9.47 5.14
C GLY A 76 -4.38 9.69 3.85
N PRO A 77 -4.88 10.54 2.93
CA PRO A 77 -4.26 10.73 1.63
C PRO A 77 -2.84 11.29 1.69
N LEU A 78 -1.94 10.72 0.88
CA LEU A 78 -0.52 11.09 0.87
C LEU A 78 -0.26 12.56 0.53
N HIS A 79 -1.12 13.19 -0.27
CA HIS A 79 -1.01 14.62 -0.63
C HIS A 79 -1.23 15.56 0.56
N LEU A 80 -1.73 15.08 1.70
CA LEU A 80 -1.80 15.86 2.94
C LEU A 80 -0.44 15.93 3.66
N PHE A 81 0.50 15.07 3.30
CA PHE A 81 1.80 14.91 3.98
C PHE A 81 3.00 15.22 3.08
N ILE A 82 2.79 15.30 1.77
CA ILE A 82 3.84 15.59 0.79
C ILE A 82 3.35 16.74 -0.09
N THR A 83 4.03 17.88 -0.06
CA THR A 83 3.85 18.98 -1.02
C THR A 83 4.44 18.58 -2.37
N GLU A 84 3.83 19.05 -3.47
CA GLU A 84 4.32 18.79 -4.85
C GLU A 84 5.79 19.20 -5.05
#